data_AF-A0A949Z3Q8-F1
#
_entry.id   AF-A0A949Z3Q8-F1
#
_cell.length_a   1.000
_cell.length_b   1.000
_cell.length_c   1.000
_cell.angle_alpha   90.00
_cell.angle_beta   90.00
_cell.angle_gamma   90.00
#
_symmetry.space_group_name_H-M   'P 1'
#
loop_
_entity.id
_entity.type
_entity.pdbx_description
1 polymer ?
#
loop_
_entity_poly.entity_id
_entity_poly.type
_entity_poly.pdbx_seq_one_letter_code
_entity_poly.pdbx_strand_id
1 'polypeptide(L)'
;FRVAMPKYPTADPNYRIVAKQRSRYTHYYFYIRDPVLEPLALCVASFLPFSITYYLNGHHFIEQQLRHSGVQFRKDDNAFLWVADARALQAAADALSARLIRTRLEYWTLIVGPKFSKKDRHAINLGRYYSIQQVEYCRNLIFRRNFPIHQLFERSCDLGLLRLSADRITQVFGWRLHKRIGGKLSSVLERTDHGHHVLRAYAKNAVMRMYEKFSTFLRLEALSNNLRDFGLTKGLDNLDQVRTILGAVTDRFAAFEAQALDVHVNFPLFQRLALPIPTGNHKIPGIKLHDTRMLRLMEVLLHGGTRVLGWRSAEIHQAILSSFHLAPANYTLTQLRYDLRKLKAHGLLERDGRRYAYRLTAKGTRAALLFVLFHQRVCGPLAHSLFQRRPTHTAAPLSKLEAAYRRADHSIDQVIQLLAA
;
A
#
# COMPACT_ATOMS: atom_id res chain seq x y z
N PHE A 1 29.79 -19.96 13.78
CA PHE A 1 30.20 -20.04 15.19
C PHE A 1 31.66 -20.46 15.22
N ARG A 2 32.48 -19.93 16.13
CA ARG A 2 33.87 -20.41 16.28
C ARG A 2 33.93 -21.30 17.51
N VAL A 3 34.62 -22.42 17.35
CA VAL A 3 34.94 -23.33 18.43
C VAL A 3 36.29 -22.91 19.00
N ALA A 4 36.34 -22.61 20.30
CA ALA A 4 37.56 -22.24 21.00
C ALA A 4 37.76 -23.14 22.22
N MET A 5 39.03 -23.36 22.57
CA MET A 5 39.38 -23.99 23.84
C MET A 5 39.06 -23.03 24.99
N PRO A 6 38.55 -23.54 26.13
CA PRO A 6 38.44 -22.73 27.34
C PRO A 6 39.84 -22.28 27.78
N LYS A 7 39.93 -21.07 28.35
CA LYS A 7 41.20 -20.50 28.83
C LYS A 7 41.77 -21.28 30.02
N TYR A 8 40.91 -21.96 30.77
CA TYR A 8 41.27 -22.76 31.95
C TYR A 8 40.84 -24.22 31.76
N PRO A 9 41.50 -25.18 32.44
CA PRO A 9 41.11 -26.58 32.41
C PRO A 9 39.66 -26.75 32.88
N THR A 10 38.90 -27.55 32.14
CA THR A 10 37.54 -27.97 32.50
C THR A 10 37.54 -29.44 32.87
N ALA A 11 36.60 -29.86 33.72
CA ALA A 11 36.46 -31.27 34.13
C ALA A 11 36.25 -32.22 32.93
N ASP A 12 35.62 -31.72 31.85
CA ASP A 12 35.57 -32.41 30.56
C ASP A 12 36.75 -31.95 29.67
N PRO A 13 37.69 -32.85 29.31
CA PRO A 13 38.82 -32.52 28.42
C PRO A 13 38.38 -32.18 26.98
N ASN A 14 37.17 -32.58 26.59
CA ASN A 14 36.58 -32.28 25.29
C ASN A 14 35.67 -31.05 25.31
N TYR A 15 35.57 -30.33 26.43
CA TYR A 15 34.76 -29.12 26.50
C TYR A 15 35.25 -28.06 25.51
N ARG A 16 34.31 -27.45 24.80
CA ARG A 16 34.57 -26.45 23.77
C ARG A 16 33.60 -25.29 23.91
N ILE A 17 34.10 -24.06 23.84
CA ILE A 17 33.25 -22.86 23.84
C ILE A 17 32.80 -22.61 22.40
N VAL A 18 31.48 -22.59 22.18
CA VAL A 18 30.87 -22.28 20.89
C VAL A 18 30.34 -20.84 20.93
N ALA A 19 31.06 -19.91 20.31
CA ALA A 19 30.68 -18.49 20.28
C ALA A 19 30.20 -18.05 18.90
N LYS A 20 29.18 -17.16 18.86
CA LYS A 20 28.73 -16.56 17.62
C LYS A 20 29.74 -15.48 17.20
N GLN A 21 30.40 -15.69 16.07
CA GLN A 21 31.38 -14.75 15.53
C GLN A 21 31.01 -14.39 14.09
N ARG A 22 31.23 -13.12 13.72
CA ARG A 22 31.08 -12.65 12.34
C ARG A 22 32.34 -13.07 11.58
N SER A 23 32.20 -14.01 10.66
CA SER A 23 33.29 -14.48 9.78
C SER A 23 32.74 -14.69 8.37
N ARG A 24 33.63 -14.68 7.37
CA ARG A 24 33.30 -15.09 6.00
C ARG A 24 33.30 -16.62 5.93
N TYR A 25 32.32 -17.18 5.22
CA TYR A 25 32.23 -18.61 4.94
C TYR A 25 31.62 -18.82 3.56
N THR A 26 31.91 -19.98 2.97
CA THR A 26 31.51 -20.32 1.61
C THR A 26 30.01 -20.58 1.53
N HIS A 27 29.40 -20.14 0.43
CA HIS A 27 28.03 -20.44 0.08
C HIS A 27 28.00 -21.14 -1.28
N TYR A 28 27.29 -22.26 -1.37
CA TYR A 28 27.07 -22.98 -2.61
C TYR A 28 25.71 -22.60 -3.18
N TYR A 29 25.69 -22.17 -4.44
CA TYR A 29 24.47 -21.77 -5.14
C TYR A 29 24.07 -22.87 -6.12
N PHE A 30 22.82 -23.31 -6.03
CA PHE A 30 22.21 -24.28 -6.93
C PHE A 30 21.01 -23.63 -7.61
N TYR A 31 20.96 -23.73 -8.94
CA TYR A 31 19.82 -23.31 -9.75
C TYR A 31 19.14 -24.57 -10.25
N ILE A 32 17.96 -24.86 -9.72
CA ILE A 32 17.29 -26.13 -9.85
C ILE A 32 16.00 -25.93 -10.63
N ARG A 33 15.68 -26.86 -11.53
CA ARG A 33 14.37 -26.94 -12.18
C ARG A 33 13.55 -28.03 -11.51
N ASP A 34 12.70 -27.64 -10.55
CA ASP A 34 11.87 -28.58 -9.82
C ASP A 34 10.67 -29.04 -10.67
N PRO A 35 10.32 -30.33 -10.67
CA PRO A 35 9.17 -30.82 -11.43
C PRO A 35 7.80 -30.34 -10.89
N VAL A 36 7.73 -29.64 -9.77
CA VAL A 36 6.47 -29.12 -9.19
C VAL A 36 6.48 -27.61 -9.01
N LEU A 37 7.60 -27.03 -8.57
CA LEU A 37 7.77 -25.60 -8.32
C LEU A 37 8.44 -24.85 -9.49
N GLU A 38 8.89 -25.57 -10.53
CA GLU A 38 9.64 -25.00 -11.66
C GLU A 38 10.99 -24.36 -11.18
N PRO A 39 11.59 -23.31 -11.79
CA PRO A 39 12.86 -22.76 -11.31
C PRO A 39 12.85 -22.37 -9.82
N LEU A 40 13.79 -22.95 -9.08
CA LEU A 40 14.08 -22.72 -7.67
C LEU A 40 15.57 -22.42 -7.53
N ALA A 41 15.91 -21.33 -6.82
CA ALA A 41 17.30 -21.08 -6.44
C ALA A 41 17.53 -21.43 -4.97
N LEU A 42 18.66 -22.06 -4.70
CA LEU A 42 19.03 -22.60 -3.41
C LEU A 42 20.45 -22.18 -3.03
N CYS A 43 20.61 -21.55 -1.87
CA CYS A 43 21.91 -21.15 -1.33
C CYS A 43 22.18 -21.91 -0.03
N VAL A 44 23.27 -22.70 0.00
CA VAL A 44 23.65 -23.56 1.12
C VAL A 44 24.94 -23.05 1.74
N ALA A 45 24.89 -22.68 3.02
CA ALA A 45 26.08 -22.31 3.79
C ALA A 45 26.96 -23.54 4.07
N SER A 46 28.28 -23.40 3.93
CA SER A 46 29.25 -24.47 4.18
C SER A 46 29.57 -24.70 5.67
N PHE A 47 29.01 -23.91 6.58
CA PHE A 47 29.39 -23.89 7.99
C PHE A 47 28.17 -24.00 8.92
N LEU A 48 28.31 -24.71 10.05
CA LEU A 48 27.25 -24.92 11.04
C LEU A 48 26.65 -23.56 11.53
N PRO A 49 25.32 -23.37 11.47
CA PRO A 49 24.25 -24.36 11.39
C PRO A 49 23.80 -24.76 9.98
N PHE A 50 24.64 -24.55 8.95
CA PHE A 50 24.33 -24.83 7.54
C PHE A 50 23.04 -24.15 7.08
N SER A 51 22.91 -22.85 7.33
CA SER A 51 21.73 -22.10 6.93
C SER A 51 21.49 -22.24 5.43
N ILE A 52 20.23 -22.51 5.08
CA ILE A 52 19.81 -22.72 3.71
C ILE A 52 18.77 -21.65 3.36
N THR A 53 18.99 -20.94 2.26
CA THR A 53 18.07 -19.93 1.74
C THR A 53 17.48 -20.40 0.41
N TYR A 54 16.16 -20.35 0.33
CA TYR A 54 15.39 -20.73 -0.86
C TYR A 54 14.76 -19.49 -1.48
N TYR A 55 14.81 -19.40 -2.80
CA TYR A 55 14.09 -18.40 -3.59
C TYR A 55 13.13 -19.13 -4.53
N LEU A 56 11.84 -18.88 -4.33
CA LEU A 56 10.74 -19.49 -5.07
C LEU A 56 9.86 -18.39 -5.67
N ASN A 57 9.31 -18.64 -6.85
CA ASN A 57 8.42 -17.72 -7.53
C ASN A 57 7.12 -18.43 -7.91
N GLY A 58 6.02 -18.02 -7.26
CA GLY A 58 4.71 -18.62 -7.47
C GLY A 58 4.20 -18.51 -8.92
N HIS A 59 4.68 -17.57 -9.72
CA HIS A 59 4.26 -17.45 -11.13
C HIS A 59 4.74 -18.62 -11.99
N HIS A 60 5.87 -19.25 -11.66
CA HIS A 60 6.33 -20.45 -12.37
C HIS A 60 5.53 -21.69 -11.95
N PHE A 61 5.21 -21.80 -10.66
CA PHE A 61 4.28 -22.82 -10.16
C PHE A 61 2.91 -22.75 -10.88
N ILE A 62 2.32 -21.56 -10.97
CA ILE A 62 1.04 -21.34 -11.67
C ILE A 62 1.15 -21.74 -13.15
N GLU A 63 2.23 -21.32 -13.82
CA GLU A 63 2.50 -21.67 -15.23
C GLU A 63 2.50 -23.19 -15.43
N GLN A 64 3.16 -23.92 -14.53
CA GLN A 64 3.22 -25.37 -14.58
C GLN A 64 1.84 -26.02 -14.35
N GLN A 65 1.10 -25.55 -13.36
CA GLN A 65 -0.26 -26.07 -13.08
C GLN A 65 -1.21 -25.83 -14.26
N LEU A 66 -1.13 -24.66 -14.91
CA LEU A 66 -1.92 -24.35 -16.09
C LEU A 66 -1.56 -25.24 -17.29
N ARG A 67 -0.27 -25.53 -17.49
CA ARG A 67 0.17 -26.50 -18.52
C ARG A 67 -0.39 -27.90 -18.27
N HIS A 68 -0.32 -28.39 -17.04
CA HIS A 68 -0.83 -29.73 -16.69
C HIS A 68 -2.34 -29.84 -16.83
N SER A 69 -3.08 -28.76 -16.56
CA SER A 69 -4.54 -28.70 -16.73
C SER A 69 -4.98 -28.38 -18.16
N GLY A 70 -4.03 -28.22 -19.11
CA GLY A 70 -4.34 -27.92 -20.50
C GLY A 70 -4.93 -26.52 -20.74
N VAL A 71 -4.81 -25.61 -19.76
CA VAL A 71 -5.33 -24.25 -19.88
C VAL A 71 -4.38 -23.41 -20.71
N GLN A 72 -4.89 -22.82 -21.80
CA GLN A 72 -4.09 -21.95 -22.64
C GLN A 72 -3.83 -20.60 -21.95
N PHE A 73 -2.61 -20.12 -22.05
CA PHE A 73 -2.21 -18.80 -21.55
C PHE A 73 -1.06 -18.22 -22.36
N ARG A 74 -0.88 -16.90 -22.24
CA ARG A 74 0.30 -16.18 -22.72
C ARG A 74 0.95 -15.48 -21.53
N LYS A 75 2.24 -15.77 -21.31
CA LYS A 75 3.03 -15.21 -20.22
C LYS A 75 4.31 -14.60 -20.77
N ASP A 76 4.69 -13.45 -20.24
CA ASP A 76 5.98 -12.80 -20.48
C ASP A 76 6.63 -12.47 -19.13
N ASP A 77 7.83 -13.00 -18.90
CA ASP A 77 8.49 -13.04 -17.59
C ASP A 77 7.50 -13.41 -16.46
N ASN A 78 7.18 -12.48 -15.54
CA ASN A 78 6.28 -12.71 -14.41
C ASN A 78 4.85 -12.19 -14.65
N ALA A 79 4.50 -11.87 -15.90
CA ALA A 79 3.19 -11.34 -16.28
C ALA A 79 2.39 -12.35 -17.09
N PHE A 80 1.25 -12.78 -16.56
CA PHE A 80 0.23 -13.45 -17.36
C PHE A 80 -0.52 -12.39 -18.19
N LEU A 81 -0.19 -12.28 -19.47
CA LEU A 81 -0.77 -11.30 -20.39
C LEU A 81 -2.17 -11.69 -20.86
N TRP A 82 -2.43 -13.00 -20.94
CA TRP A 82 -3.73 -13.54 -21.30
C TRP A 82 -3.87 -14.97 -20.75
N VAL A 83 -5.07 -15.37 -20.37
CA VAL A 83 -5.40 -16.73 -19.94
C VAL A 83 -6.81 -17.06 -20.42
N ALA A 84 -7.01 -18.27 -20.93
CA ALA A 84 -8.31 -18.76 -21.38
C ALA A 84 -9.34 -18.83 -20.23
N ASP A 85 -8.90 -19.27 -19.05
CA ASP A 85 -9.72 -19.35 -17.84
C ASP A 85 -9.02 -18.70 -16.64
N ALA A 86 -9.52 -17.53 -16.24
CA ALA A 86 -9.03 -16.80 -15.07
C ALA A 86 -9.32 -17.51 -13.73
N ARG A 87 -10.40 -18.31 -13.65
CA ARG A 87 -10.72 -19.10 -12.45
C ARG A 87 -9.72 -20.24 -12.28
N ALA A 88 -9.35 -20.89 -13.37
CA ALA A 88 -8.31 -21.91 -13.35
C ALA A 88 -6.95 -21.33 -12.90
N LEU A 89 -6.58 -20.12 -13.36
CA LEU A 89 -5.38 -19.43 -12.87
C LEU A 89 -5.44 -19.17 -11.38
N GLN A 90 -6.57 -18.70 -10.87
CA GLN A 90 -6.73 -18.44 -9.44
C GLN A 90 -6.65 -19.74 -8.63
N ALA A 91 -7.31 -20.81 -9.08
CA ALA A 91 -7.22 -22.13 -8.44
C ALA A 91 -5.79 -22.69 -8.44
N ALA A 92 -5.06 -22.52 -9.54
CA ALA A 92 -3.65 -22.88 -9.63
C ALA A 92 -2.78 -22.07 -8.64
N ALA A 93 -3.00 -20.77 -8.52
CA ALA A 93 -2.32 -19.96 -7.51
C ALA A 93 -2.67 -20.41 -6.09
N ASP A 94 -3.93 -20.79 -5.87
CA ASP A 94 -4.41 -21.16 -4.56
C ASP A 94 -3.89 -22.51 -4.06
N ALA A 95 -3.57 -23.42 -4.98
CA ALA A 95 -3.00 -24.74 -4.71
C ALA A 95 -1.58 -24.71 -4.09
N LEU A 96 -0.87 -23.57 -4.18
CA LEU A 96 0.46 -23.44 -3.59
C LEU A 96 0.38 -23.41 -2.05
N SER A 97 0.67 -24.54 -1.40
CA SER A 97 0.53 -24.69 0.06
C SER A 97 1.87 -24.80 0.78
N ALA A 98 1.87 -24.47 2.08
CA ALA A 98 3.03 -24.63 2.97
C ALA A 98 3.54 -26.08 2.96
N ARG A 99 2.62 -27.05 2.97
CA ARG A 99 2.95 -28.49 2.93
C ARG A 99 3.67 -28.87 1.63
N LEU A 100 3.15 -28.43 0.48
CA LEU A 100 3.78 -28.71 -0.82
C LEU A 100 5.18 -28.10 -0.89
N ILE A 101 5.33 -26.83 -0.50
CA ILE A 101 6.64 -26.16 -0.46
C ILE A 101 7.59 -26.97 0.43
N ARG A 102 7.18 -27.27 1.67
CA ARG A 102 8.00 -28.03 2.63
C ARG A 102 8.50 -29.34 2.04
N THR A 103 7.62 -30.15 1.43
CA THR A 103 8.00 -31.44 0.83
C THR A 103 9.05 -31.27 -0.27
N ARG A 104 8.92 -30.26 -1.14
CA ARG A 104 9.92 -30.00 -2.20
C ARG A 104 11.23 -29.47 -1.63
N LEU A 105 11.18 -28.59 -0.63
CA LEU A 105 12.38 -28.08 0.03
C LEU A 105 13.15 -29.19 0.76
N GLU A 106 12.44 -30.10 1.42
CA GLU A 106 13.04 -31.27 2.08
C GLU A 106 13.71 -32.20 1.07
N TYR A 107 13.08 -32.45 -0.08
CA TYR A 107 13.65 -33.25 -1.16
C TYR A 107 14.97 -32.66 -1.68
N TRP A 108 15.00 -31.37 -2.03
CA TRP A 108 16.23 -30.75 -2.52
C TRP A 108 17.30 -30.60 -1.44
N THR A 109 16.91 -30.31 -0.20
CA THR A 109 17.85 -30.34 0.93
C THR A 109 18.47 -31.71 1.09
N LEU A 110 17.68 -32.78 0.91
CA LEU A 110 18.18 -34.14 0.98
C LEU A 110 19.20 -34.42 -0.13
N ILE A 111 19.02 -33.86 -1.33
CA ILE A 111 19.92 -34.10 -2.48
C ILE A 111 21.20 -33.28 -2.39
N VAL A 112 21.11 -31.96 -2.22
CA VAL A 112 22.27 -31.06 -2.34
C VAL A 112 22.74 -30.47 -1.00
N GLY A 113 21.95 -30.63 0.06
CA GLY A 113 22.32 -30.16 1.39
C GLY A 113 23.41 -31.00 2.05
N PRO A 114 23.91 -30.55 3.22
CA PRO A 114 24.94 -31.24 3.98
C PRO A 114 24.55 -32.68 4.30
N LYS A 115 25.48 -33.61 4.08
CA LYS A 115 25.28 -35.04 4.32
C LYS A 115 25.83 -35.41 5.68
N PHE A 116 24.99 -36.08 6.47
CA PHE A 116 25.35 -36.60 7.78
C PHE A 116 25.25 -38.13 7.74
N SER A 117 26.24 -38.80 8.32
CA SER A 117 26.25 -40.26 8.39
C SER A 117 25.06 -40.76 9.24
N LYS A 118 24.76 -42.06 9.16
CA LYS A 118 23.75 -42.65 10.07
C LYS A 118 24.16 -42.46 11.53
N LYS A 119 25.45 -42.59 11.84
CA LYS A 119 26.00 -42.38 13.19
C LYS A 119 25.74 -40.96 13.68
N ASP A 120 26.03 -39.95 12.86
CA ASP A 120 25.83 -38.54 13.24
C ASP A 120 24.35 -38.22 13.50
N ARG A 121 23.45 -38.76 12.67
CA ARG A 121 22.00 -38.61 12.83
C ARG A 121 21.43 -39.28 14.07
N HIS A 122 22.06 -40.35 14.57
CA HIS A 122 21.67 -40.96 15.84
C HIS A 122 22.27 -40.22 17.04
N ALA A 123 23.48 -39.67 16.89
CA ALA A 123 24.15 -38.92 17.94
C ALA A 123 23.51 -37.55 18.19
N ILE A 124 22.94 -36.92 17.16
CA ILE A 124 22.36 -35.57 17.23
C ILE A 124 20.99 -35.58 16.57
N ASN A 125 19.97 -35.05 17.26
CA ASN A 125 18.65 -34.83 16.68
C ASN A 125 18.69 -33.70 15.64
N LEU A 126 18.93 -34.05 14.38
CA LEU A 126 19.01 -33.12 13.27
C LEU A 126 17.60 -32.71 12.79
N GLY A 127 17.11 -31.59 13.32
CA GLY A 127 15.86 -30.96 12.89
C GLY A 127 16.08 -29.82 11.88
N ARG A 128 15.07 -29.55 11.05
CA ARG A 128 15.03 -28.38 10.16
C ARG A 128 13.73 -27.61 10.40
N TYR A 129 13.85 -26.29 10.40
CA TYR A 129 12.72 -25.38 10.52
C TYR A 129 12.74 -24.41 9.36
N TYR A 130 11.65 -24.33 8.62
CA TYR A 130 11.51 -23.41 7.50
C TYR A 130 10.87 -22.12 7.98
N SER A 131 11.47 -21.00 7.57
CA SER A 131 10.98 -19.68 7.91
C SER A 131 10.91 -18.77 6.69
N ILE A 132 9.86 -17.96 6.65
CA ILE A 132 9.60 -16.96 5.62
C ILE A 132 10.35 -15.68 6.00
N GLN A 133 11.39 -15.35 5.23
CA GLN A 133 12.17 -14.13 5.42
C GLN A 133 11.54 -12.95 4.68
N GLN A 134 11.19 -13.14 3.42
CA GLN A 134 10.47 -12.18 2.57
C GLN A 134 9.35 -12.91 1.86
N VAL A 135 8.21 -12.24 1.70
CA VAL A 135 7.07 -12.75 0.93
C VAL A 135 6.43 -11.61 0.17
N GLU A 136 6.02 -11.89 -1.06
CA GLU A 136 5.31 -10.98 -1.94
C GLU A 136 4.00 -11.62 -2.37
N TYR A 137 2.92 -10.87 -2.26
CA TYR A 137 1.59 -11.27 -2.70
C TYR A 137 1.10 -10.24 -3.71
N CYS A 138 0.74 -10.71 -4.91
CA CYS A 138 0.27 -9.83 -5.96
C CYS A 138 -1.22 -10.07 -6.27
N ARG A 139 -1.91 -8.99 -6.64
CA ARG A 139 -3.22 -9.01 -7.24
C ARG A 139 -3.17 -8.24 -8.56
N ASN A 140 -3.60 -8.89 -9.63
CA ASN A 140 -3.65 -8.30 -10.95
C ASN A 140 -5.09 -7.88 -11.26
N LEU A 141 -5.30 -6.60 -11.55
CA LEU A 141 -6.57 -6.06 -12.02
C LEU A 141 -6.57 -6.12 -13.55
N ILE A 142 -7.33 -7.07 -14.10
CA ILE A 142 -7.42 -7.31 -15.54
C ILE A 142 -8.55 -6.46 -16.12
N PHE A 143 -8.24 -5.66 -17.15
CA PHE A 143 -9.20 -4.79 -17.80
C PHE A 143 -9.69 -5.41 -19.11
N ARG A 144 -10.95 -5.15 -19.46
CA ARG A 144 -11.49 -5.52 -20.79
C ARG A 144 -10.90 -4.68 -21.92
N ARG A 145 -10.48 -3.45 -21.59
CA ARG A 145 -9.84 -2.50 -22.52
C ARG A 145 -8.58 -1.97 -21.86
N ASN A 146 -7.49 -1.98 -22.61
CA ASN A 146 -6.16 -1.67 -22.09
C ASN A 146 -5.81 -0.18 -22.14
N PHE A 147 -6.38 0.54 -23.12
CA PHE A 147 -6.15 1.98 -23.34
C PHE A 147 -6.25 2.87 -22.09
N PRO A 148 -7.27 2.73 -21.19
CA PRO A 148 -7.39 3.62 -20.04
C PRO A 148 -6.42 3.31 -18.89
N ILE A 149 -5.70 2.18 -18.92
CA ILE A 149 -4.89 1.70 -17.79
C ILE A 149 -3.84 2.74 -17.40
N HIS A 150 -3.12 3.26 -18.39
CA HIS A 150 -2.06 4.24 -18.17
C HIS A 150 -2.60 5.53 -17.52
N GLN A 151 -3.65 6.10 -18.08
CA GLN A 151 -4.29 7.31 -17.55
C GLN A 151 -4.86 7.09 -16.15
N LEU A 152 -5.44 5.91 -15.90
CA LEU A 152 -5.96 5.52 -14.59
C LEU A 152 -4.82 5.41 -13.58
N PHE A 153 -3.68 4.84 -13.98
CA PHE A 153 -2.49 4.74 -13.13
C PHE A 153 -1.87 6.11 -12.82
N GLU A 154 -1.70 6.98 -13.81
CA GLU A 154 -1.20 8.35 -13.59
C GLU A 154 -2.11 9.10 -12.61
N ARG A 155 -3.43 9.03 -12.82
CA ARG A 155 -4.41 9.66 -11.93
C ARG A 155 -4.39 9.05 -10.51
N SER A 156 -4.20 7.74 -10.39
CA SER A 156 -3.99 7.06 -9.12
C SER A 156 -2.72 7.54 -8.41
N CYS A 157 -1.61 7.70 -9.12
CA CYS A 157 -0.36 8.22 -8.53
C CYS A 157 -0.53 9.64 -8.00
N ASP A 158 -1.17 10.50 -8.79
CA ASP A 158 -1.48 11.87 -8.43
C ASP A 158 -2.31 11.99 -7.14
N LEU A 159 -3.35 11.17 -7.02
CA LEU A 159 -4.23 11.14 -5.87
C LEU A 159 -3.56 10.45 -4.68
N GLY A 160 -2.86 9.34 -4.94
CA GLY A 160 -2.13 8.54 -3.98
C GLY A 160 -1.02 9.34 -3.30
N LEU A 161 -0.21 10.11 -4.02
CA LEU A 161 0.84 10.95 -3.45
C LEU A 161 0.28 12.01 -2.48
N LEU A 162 -0.87 12.61 -2.80
CA LEU A 162 -1.51 13.62 -1.95
C LEU A 162 -2.23 13.01 -0.74
N ARG A 163 -2.73 11.77 -0.86
CA ARG A 163 -3.68 11.20 0.11
C ARG A 163 -3.17 10.01 0.90
N LEU A 164 -2.14 9.30 0.45
CA LEU A 164 -1.48 8.22 1.20
C LEU A 164 -0.60 8.82 2.31
N SER A 165 -1.23 9.50 3.26
CA SER A 165 -0.57 9.95 4.49
C SER A 165 -0.21 8.75 5.38
N ALA A 166 0.63 8.98 6.40
CA ALA A 166 1.03 7.93 7.34
C ALA A 166 -0.17 7.21 8.00
N ASP A 167 -1.24 7.95 8.36
CA ASP A 167 -2.49 7.35 8.87
C ASP A 167 -3.14 6.42 7.84
N ARG A 168 -3.18 6.81 6.56
CA ARG A 168 -3.78 6.00 5.49
C ARG A 168 -2.95 4.77 5.17
N ILE A 169 -1.64 4.93 5.08
CA ILE A 169 -0.71 3.83 4.88
C ILE A 169 -0.89 2.78 5.97
N THR A 170 -0.88 3.19 7.25
CA THR A 170 -1.09 2.23 8.35
C THR A 170 -2.44 1.51 8.26
N GLN A 171 -3.52 2.19 7.84
CA GLN A 171 -4.83 1.57 7.63
C GLN A 171 -4.83 0.54 6.50
N VAL A 172 -4.16 0.83 5.38
CA VAL A 172 -3.98 -0.14 4.28
C VAL A 172 -3.33 -1.41 4.81
N PHE A 173 -2.32 -1.29 5.68
CA PHE A 173 -1.68 -2.46 6.33
C PHE A 173 -2.48 -3.07 7.49
N GLY A 174 -3.63 -2.49 7.88
CA GLY A 174 -4.46 -2.98 8.98
C GLY A 174 -3.93 -2.61 10.36
N TRP A 175 -3.05 -1.60 10.46
CA TRP A 175 -2.42 -1.15 11.68
C TRP A 175 -3.04 0.15 12.22
N ARG A 176 -2.91 0.36 13.52
CA ARG A 176 -3.34 1.60 14.18
C ARG A 176 -2.15 2.53 14.42
N LEU A 177 -2.18 3.72 13.84
CA LEU A 177 -1.15 4.75 14.10
C LEU A 177 -1.08 5.11 15.59
N HIS A 178 0.12 5.09 16.16
CA HIS A 178 0.41 5.54 17.52
C HIS A 178 1.85 6.07 17.60
N LYS A 179 2.14 6.95 18.58
CA LYS A 179 3.43 7.67 18.70
C LYS A 179 4.66 6.77 18.81
N ARG A 180 4.50 5.50 19.20
CA ARG A 180 5.59 4.52 19.34
C ARG A 180 5.79 3.63 18.10
N ILE A 181 5.07 3.86 17.00
CA ILE A 181 5.37 3.17 15.75
C ILE A 181 6.71 3.67 15.24
N GLY A 182 7.75 2.87 15.46
CA GLY A 182 9.03 3.02 14.80
C GLY A 182 8.99 2.46 13.37
N GLY A 183 9.86 2.98 12.51
CA GLY A 183 10.03 2.54 11.12
C GLY A 183 9.53 3.54 10.08
N LYS A 184 9.76 3.21 8.80
CA LYS A 184 9.41 4.06 7.66
C LYS A 184 7.90 4.09 7.43
N LEU A 185 7.31 5.28 7.35
CA LEU A 185 5.92 5.52 6.93
C LEU A 185 5.94 6.59 5.83
N SER A 186 5.90 6.19 4.56
CA SER A 186 5.96 7.15 3.45
C SER A 186 5.36 6.60 2.17
N SER A 187 4.78 7.47 1.35
CA SER A 187 4.48 7.20 -0.05
C SER A 187 5.59 7.77 -0.93
N VAL A 188 5.96 7.07 -2.00
CA VAL A 188 6.97 7.49 -2.97
C VAL A 188 6.50 7.08 -4.35
N LEU A 189 6.63 7.97 -5.32
CA LEU A 189 6.55 7.62 -6.73
C LEU A 189 7.97 7.47 -7.26
N GLU A 190 8.33 6.25 -7.64
CA GLU A 190 9.67 5.92 -8.10
C GLU A 190 9.63 5.55 -9.58
N ARG A 191 10.62 6.00 -10.34
CA ARG A 191 10.81 5.56 -11.73
C ARG A 191 11.79 4.40 -11.70
N THR A 192 11.39 3.23 -12.18
CA THR A 192 12.29 2.08 -12.33
C THR A 192 13.21 2.28 -13.54
N ASP A 193 14.32 1.55 -13.59
CA ASP A 193 15.35 1.68 -14.64
C ASP A 193 14.80 1.47 -16.07
N HIS A 194 13.66 0.77 -16.19
CA HIS A 194 12.95 0.56 -17.46
C HIS A 194 11.95 1.68 -17.80
N GLY A 195 11.97 2.80 -17.07
CA GLY A 195 11.16 3.99 -17.34
C GLY A 195 9.73 3.94 -16.80
N HIS A 196 9.29 2.83 -16.21
CA HIS A 196 7.96 2.69 -15.63
C HIS A 196 7.87 3.33 -14.24
N HIS A 197 6.77 4.01 -13.95
CA HIS A 197 6.52 4.55 -12.62
C HIS A 197 5.90 3.48 -11.71
N VAL A 198 6.31 3.48 -10.44
CA VAL A 198 5.76 2.60 -9.40
C VAL A 198 5.39 3.45 -8.20
N LEU A 199 4.11 3.43 -7.83
CA LEU A 199 3.64 4.02 -6.58
C LEU A 199 3.95 3.05 -5.44
N ARG A 200 4.77 3.47 -4.48
CA ARG A 200 5.17 2.67 -3.32
C ARG A 200 4.65 3.30 -2.03
N ALA A 201 3.95 2.54 -1.20
CA ALA A 201 3.58 2.90 0.15
C ALA A 201 4.34 2.01 1.15
N TYR A 202 5.28 2.60 1.88
CA TYR A 202 6.10 1.93 2.88
C TYR A 202 5.45 2.02 4.26
N ALA A 203 5.38 0.88 4.95
CA ALA A 203 5.02 0.83 6.35
C ALA A 203 5.89 -0.15 7.12
N LYS A 204 6.77 0.36 8.00
CA LYS A 204 7.78 -0.45 8.70
C LYS A 204 8.63 -1.26 7.69
N ASN A 205 8.58 -2.59 7.75
CA ASN A 205 9.26 -3.51 6.83
C ASN A 205 8.31 -4.09 5.76
N ALA A 206 7.11 -3.53 5.63
CA ALA A 206 6.14 -3.89 4.61
C ALA A 206 6.05 -2.79 3.54
N VAL A 207 5.75 -3.19 2.32
CA VAL A 207 5.65 -2.29 1.16
C VAL A 207 4.45 -2.68 0.33
N MET A 208 3.64 -1.70 -0.04
CA MET A 208 2.57 -1.85 -1.02
C MET A 208 3.02 -1.15 -2.30
N ARG A 209 2.87 -1.80 -3.44
CA ARG A 209 3.26 -1.28 -4.75
C ARG A 209 2.06 -1.31 -5.68
N MET A 210 1.93 -0.28 -6.50
CA MET A 210 1.00 -0.24 -7.63
C MET A 210 1.75 0.21 -8.87
N TYR A 211 1.54 -0.51 -9.97
CA TYR A 211 2.11 -0.16 -11.26
C TYR A 211 1.38 -0.84 -12.42
N GLU A 212 1.47 -0.23 -13.59
CA GLU A 212 1.07 -0.81 -14.86
C GLU A 212 2.11 -1.82 -15.34
N LYS A 213 1.67 -3.00 -15.79
CA LYS A 213 2.56 -4.02 -16.37
C LYS A 213 2.16 -4.29 -17.82
N PHE A 214 3.10 -4.01 -18.73
CA PHE A 214 2.97 -4.19 -20.19
C PHE A 214 1.66 -3.64 -20.79
N SER A 215 1.15 -2.53 -20.24
CA SER A 215 -0.14 -1.95 -20.63
C SER A 215 -1.30 -2.94 -20.71
N THR A 216 -1.24 -4.01 -19.92
CA THR A 216 -2.22 -5.11 -19.97
C THR A 216 -3.04 -5.17 -18.69
N PHE A 217 -2.43 -4.91 -17.54
CA PHE A 217 -3.11 -4.91 -16.25
C PHE A 217 -2.43 -3.98 -15.25
N LEU A 218 -3.15 -3.64 -14.18
CA LEU A 218 -2.56 -3.00 -13.01
C LEU A 218 -2.22 -4.05 -11.97
N ARG A 219 -0.99 -4.03 -11.49
CA ARG A 219 -0.54 -4.92 -10.43
C ARG A 219 -0.50 -4.18 -9.11
N LEU A 220 -1.13 -4.80 -8.12
CA LEU A 220 -1.06 -4.45 -6.72
C LEU A 220 -0.21 -5.49 -6.00
N GLU A 221 0.93 -5.10 -5.45
CA GLU A 221 1.89 -6.00 -4.81
C GLU A 221 2.11 -5.60 -3.35
N ALA A 222 1.72 -6.49 -2.42
CA ALA A 222 1.99 -6.37 -1.01
C ALA A 222 3.19 -7.24 -0.64
N LEU A 223 4.21 -6.61 -0.07
CA LEU A 223 5.48 -7.23 0.32
C LEU A 223 5.66 -7.12 1.83
N SER A 224 6.17 -8.19 2.46
CA SER A 224 6.63 -8.16 3.85
C SER A 224 8.02 -8.77 3.96
N ASN A 225 8.95 -8.00 4.56
CA ASN A 225 10.28 -8.50 4.98
C ASN A 225 10.30 -8.96 6.44
N ASN A 226 9.20 -8.78 7.17
CA ASN A 226 9.10 -9.20 8.57
C ASN A 226 7.64 -9.47 8.97
N LEU A 227 7.28 -10.76 9.04
CA LEU A 227 5.94 -11.19 9.41
C LEU A 227 5.52 -10.78 10.84
N ARG A 228 6.47 -10.46 11.71
CA ARG A 228 6.18 -9.96 13.07
C ARG A 228 5.45 -8.61 13.04
N ASP A 229 5.61 -7.82 11.97
CA ASP A 229 4.87 -6.55 11.82
C ASP A 229 3.36 -6.80 11.73
N PHE A 230 2.93 -8.00 11.32
CA PHE A 230 1.55 -8.46 11.27
C PHE A 230 1.15 -9.37 12.44
N GLY A 231 1.99 -9.48 13.48
CA GLY A 231 1.74 -10.34 14.63
C GLY A 231 1.95 -11.84 14.38
N LEU A 232 2.62 -12.21 13.28
CA LEU A 232 2.88 -13.60 12.93
C LEU A 232 4.31 -14.04 13.26
N THR A 233 4.46 -15.31 13.60
CA THR A 233 5.79 -15.94 13.64
C THR A 233 6.29 -16.16 12.21
N LYS A 234 7.60 -16.35 12.03
CA LYS A 234 8.19 -16.51 10.69
C LYS A 234 8.02 -17.91 10.12
N GLY A 235 7.35 -18.84 10.80
CA GLY A 235 7.24 -20.24 10.35
C GLY A 235 6.54 -20.35 8.99
N LEU A 236 6.98 -21.31 8.17
CA LEU A 236 6.33 -21.61 6.87
C LEU A 236 4.85 -22.01 7.04
N ASP A 237 4.48 -22.57 8.19
CA ASP A 237 3.11 -22.99 8.48
C ASP A 237 2.11 -21.82 8.53
N ASN A 238 2.59 -20.57 8.69
CA ASN A 238 1.75 -19.39 8.66
C ASN A 238 1.42 -18.89 7.25
N LEU A 239 1.84 -19.57 6.18
CA LEU A 239 1.71 -19.09 4.80
C LEU A 239 0.26 -18.74 4.43
N ASP A 240 -0.72 -19.54 4.85
CA ASP A 240 -2.14 -19.31 4.54
C ASP A 240 -2.68 -18.06 5.26
N GLN A 241 -2.24 -17.85 6.50
CA GLN A 241 -2.56 -16.65 7.26
C GLN A 241 -1.91 -15.41 6.65
N VAL A 242 -0.65 -15.53 6.19
CA VAL A 242 0.04 -14.49 5.43
C VAL A 242 -0.73 -14.13 4.17
N ARG A 243 -1.18 -15.14 3.40
CA ARG A 243 -2.00 -14.92 2.19
C ARG A 243 -3.26 -14.13 2.51
N THR A 244 -3.98 -14.50 3.57
CA THR A 244 -5.21 -13.82 3.99
C THR A 244 -4.94 -12.36 4.36
N ILE A 245 -3.88 -12.11 5.14
CA ILE A 245 -3.52 -10.76 5.57
C ILE A 245 -3.12 -9.90 4.37
N LEU A 246 -2.19 -10.37 3.54
CA LEU A 246 -1.71 -9.60 2.39
C LEU A 246 -2.79 -9.42 1.32
N GLY A 247 -3.66 -10.41 1.12
CA GLY A 247 -4.87 -10.28 0.32
C GLY A 247 -5.73 -9.11 0.81
N ALA A 248 -6.05 -9.08 2.09
CA ALA A 248 -6.82 -7.99 2.69
C ALA A 248 -6.11 -6.61 2.60
N VAL A 249 -4.76 -6.57 2.61
CA VAL A 249 -3.99 -5.35 2.35
C VAL A 249 -4.23 -4.87 0.91
N THR A 250 -4.12 -5.76 -0.07
CA THR A 250 -4.40 -5.43 -1.48
C THR A 250 -5.85 -5.00 -1.70
N ASP A 251 -6.82 -5.61 -1.00
CA ASP A 251 -8.23 -5.21 -1.02
C ASP A 251 -8.43 -3.78 -0.53
N ARG A 252 -7.88 -3.45 0.65
CA ARG A 252 -8.00 -2.09 1.21
C ARG A 252 -7.35 -1.04 0.34
N PHE A 253 -6.19 -1.35 -0.24
CA PHE A 253 -5.51 -0.45 -1.17
C PHE A 253 -6.32 -0.25 -2.45
N ALA A 254 -6.83 -1.32 -3.06
CA ALA A 254 -7.68 -1.24 -4.25
C ALA A 254 -8.96 -0.42 -3.98
N ALA A 255 -9.61 -0.63 -2.83
CA ALA A 255 -10.79 0.12 -2.43
C ALA A 255 -10.50 1.61 -2.23
N PHE A 256 -9.34 1.96 -1.67
CA PHE A 256 -8.89 3.34 -1.54
C PHE A 256 -8.70 3.99 -2.91
N GLU A 257 -7.98 3.34 -3.82
CA GLU A 257 -7.75 3.85 -5.18
C GLU A 257 -9.06 4.00 -5.96
N ALA A 258 -9.94 3.00 -5.89
CA ALA A 258 -11.24 3.06 -6.55
C ALA A 258 -12.11 4.23 -6.04
N GLN A 259 -12.14 4.46 -4.72
CA GLN A 259 -12.87 5.60 -4.14
C GLN A 259 -12.26 6.94 -4.55
N ALA A 260 -10.94 7.02 -4.68
CA ALA A 260 -10.25 8.22 -5.11
C ALA A 260 -10.55 8.53 -6.59
N LEU A 261 -10.62 7.49 -7.44
CA LEU A 261 -10.88 7.61 -8.87
C LEU A 261 -12.38 7.85 -9.20
N ASP A 262 -13.31 7.31 -8.42
CA ASP A 262 -14.77 7.44 -8.62
C ASP A 262 -15.35 8.84 -8.28
N VAL A 263 -14.48 9.82 -8.01
CA VAL A 263 -14.92 11.19 -7.77
C VAL A 263 -15.23 11.89 -9.10
N HIS A 264 -16.50 11.83 -9.48
CA HIS A 264 -17.07 12.63 -10.56
C HIS A 264 -17.60 13.95 -10.01
N VAL A 265 -17.35 15.05 -10.72
CA VAL A 265 -17.92 16.37 -10.40
C VAL A 265 -19.42 16.33 -10.73
N ASN A 266 -20.28 16.12 -9.73
CA ASN A 266 -21.72 16.25 -9.89
C ASN A 266 -22.15 17.66 -9.43
N PHE A 267 -22.30 18.58 -10.39
CA PHE A 267 -22.66 19.98 -10.10
C PHE A 267 -24.02 20.14 -9.39
N PRO A 268 -25.08 19.36 -9.71
CA PRO A 268 -26.31 19.36 -8.91
C PRO A 268 -26.13 18.92 -7.45
N LEU A 269 -25.23 17.97 -7.16
CA LEU A 269 -24.86 17.63 -5.77
C LEU A 269 -24.17 18.81 -5.10
N PHE A 270 -23.29 19.51 -5.82
CA PHE A 270 -22.56 20.68 -5.34
C PHE A 270 -23.50 21.83 -4.95
N GLN A 271 -24.47 22.14 -5.82
CA GLN A 271 -25.50 23.15 -5.54
C GLN A 271 -26.34 22.77 -4.31
N ARG A 272 -26.75 21.51 -4.17
CA ARG A 272 -27.51 21.06 -3.01
C ARG A 272 -26.73 21.17 -1.70
N LEU A 273 -25.42 20.92 -1.70
CA LEU A 273 -24.59 21.08 -0.51
C LEU A 273 -24.43 22.55 -0.08
N ALA A 274 -24.46 23.48 -1.05
CA ALA A 274 -24.39 24.92 -0.77
C ALA A 274 -25.70 25.49 -0.19
N LEU A 275 -26.83 24.81 -0.38
CA LEU A 275 -28.15 25.24 0.10
C LEU A 275 -28.40 24.80 1.55
N PRO A 276 -29.18 25.58 2.33
CA PRO A 276 -29.61 25.18 3.66
C PRO A 276 -30.59 24.00 3.59
N ILE A 277 -30.55 23.13 4.60
CA ILE A 277 -31.44 21.96 4.72
C ILE A 277 -32.33 22.10 5.97
N PRO A 278 -33.63 21.77 5.88
CA PRO A 278 -34.50 21.71 7.04
C PRO A 278 -34.13 20.50 7.91
N THR A 279 -34.12 20.67 9.23
CA THR A 279 -33.88 19.59 10.20
C THR A 279 -34.78 19.83 11.42
N GLY A 280 -35.93 19.17 11.43
CA GLY A 280 -37.00 19.48 12.38
C GLY A 280 -37.47 20.93 12.23
N ASN A 281 -37.56 21.66 13.35
CA ASN A 281 -37.99 23.06 13.37
C ASN A 281 -36.87 24.08 13.04
N HIS A 282 -35.66 23.62 12.74
CA HIS A 282 -34.52 24.50 12.46
C HIS A 282 -33.96 24.27 11.06
N LYS A 283 -33.33 25.31 10.49
CA LYS A 283 -32.57 25.20 9.23
C LYS A 283 -31.09 25.09 9.54
N ILE A 284 -30.44 24.08 8.98
CA ILE A 284 -28.98 23.95 9.02
C ILE A 284 -28.41 24.60 7.76
N PRO A 285 -27.48 25.56 7.88
CA PRO A 285 -26.96 26.25 6.71
C PRO A 285 -26.14 25.32 5.81
N GLY A 286 -26.09 25.69 4.54
CA GLY A 286 -25.27 25.02 3.54
C GLY A 286 -23.77 25.06 3.86
N ILE A 287 -23.05 24.22 3.14
CA ILE A 287 -21.59 24.11 3.17
C ILE A 287 -21.05 25.06 2.10
N LYS A 288 -20.36 26.11 2.55
CA LYS A 288 -19.69 27.07 1.67
C LYS A 288 -18.40 26.47 1.14
N LEU A 289 -18.17 26.64 -0.15
CA LEU A 289 -17.06 26.04 -0.90
C LEU A 289 -15.69 26.63 -0.56
N HIS A 290 -15.67 27.93 -0.34
CA HIS A 290 -14.48 28.70 -0.02
C HIS A 290 -14.24 28.82 1.49
N ASP A 291 -15.05 28.18 2.33
CA ASP A 291 -14.83 28.22 3.78
C ASP A 291 -13.61 27.37 4.12
N THR A 292 -12.48 28.04 4.33
CA THR A 292 -11.19 27.44 4.70
C THR A 292 -11.32 26.50 5.90
N ARG A 293 -12.20 26.80 6.87
CA ARG A 293 -12.43 25.93 8.02
C ARG A 293 -13.07 24.61 7.62
N MET A 294 -14.02 24.62 6.67
CA MET A 294 -14.67 23.40 6.17
C MET A 294 -13.73 22.57 5.33
N LEU A 295 -12.92 23.22 4.48
CA LEU A 295 -11.90 22.56 3.68
C LEU A 295 -10.88 21.85 4.57
N ARG A 296 -10.36 22.53 5.60
CA ARG A 296 -9.43 21.94 6.59
C ARG A 296 -10.05 20.75 7.33
N LEU A 297 -11.31 20.85 7.74
CA LEU A 297 -12.04 19.75 8.38
C LEU A 297 -12.21 18.56 7.43
N MET A 298 -12.64 18.79 6.20
CA MET A 298 -12.78 17.75 5.17
C MET A 298 -11.45 17.10 4.82
N GLU A 299 -10.38 17.87 4.73
CA GLU A 299 -9.02 17.38 4.49
C GLU A 299 -8.56 16.45 5.62
N VAL A 300 -8.70 16.86 6.88
CA VAL A 300 -8.36 16.01 8.04
C VAL A 300 -9.22 14.74 8.09
N LEU A 301 -10.52 14.85 7.83
CA LEU A 301 -11.42 13.69 7.79
C LEU A 301 -11.05 12.72 6.65
N LEU A 302 -10.57 13.24 5.51
CA LEU A 302 -10.07 12.43 4.41
C LEU A 302 -8.74 11.74 4.72
N HIS A 303 -7.90 12.29 5.58
CA HIS A 303 -6.71 11.58 6.06
C HIS A 303 -7.06 10.49 7.09
N GLY A 304 -8.21 10.60 7.74
CA GLY A 304 -8.65 9.68 8.78
C GLY A 304 -9.46 8.46 8.32
N GLY A 305 -9.91 8.42 7.07
CA GLY A 305 -11.08 7.65 6.65
C GLY A 305 -10.92 6.16 6.38
N THR A 306 -10.37 5.37 7.29
CA THR A 306 -10.65 3.92 7.48
C THR A 306 -10.15 3.44 8.85
N ARG A 307 -10.19 4.29 9.88
CA ARG A 307 -10.10 3.76 11.25
C ARG A 307 -11.35 2.91 11.50
N VAL A 308 -11.15 1.64 11.88
CA VAL A 308 -12.22 0.67 12.21
C VAL A 308 -13.23 1.24 13.23
N LEU A 309 -12.87 2.28 14.00
CA LEU A 309 -13.66 2.87 15.09
C LEU A 309 -13.98 4.38 14.93
N GLY A 310 -13.79 4.99 13.76
CA GLY A 310 -14.04 6.43 13.54
C GLY A 310 -13.13 7.39 14.32
N TRP A 311 -13.45 8.68 14.32
CA TRP A 311 -12.70 9.76 15.00
C TRP A 311 -13.53 10.49 16.04
N ARG A 312 -13.00 10.68 17.26
CA ARG A 312 -13.65 11.51 18.29
C ARG A 312 -13.47 12.98 17.99
N SER A 313 -14.41 13.83 18.40
CA SER A 313 -14.32 15.29 18.19
C SER A 313 -13.01 15.89 18.74
N ALA A 314 -12.54 15.45 19.90
CA ALA A 314 -11.26 15.93 20.46
C ALA A 314 -10.05 15.55 19.58
N GLU A 315 -10.07 14.37 18.96
CA GLU A 315 -8.99 13.91 18.07
C GLU A 315 -9.00 14.68 16.74
N ILE A 316 -10.19 14.93 16.19
CA ILE A 316 -10.37 15.74 14.97
C ILE A 316 -9.87 17.17 15.23
N HIS A 317 -10.25 17.75 16.38
CA HIS A 317 -9.85 19.09 16.76
C HIS A 317 -8.33 19.24 16.83
N GLN A 318 -7.67 18.34 17.57
CA GLN A 318 -6.22 18.34 17.72
C GLN A 318 -5.49 18.13 16.38
N ALA A 319 -6.00 17.24 15.52
CA ALA A 319 -5.42 17.04 14.20
C ALA A 319 -5.54 18.28 13.30
N ILE A 320 -6.64 19.01 13.35
CA ILE A 320 -6.79 20.27 12.60
C ILE A 320 -5.82 21.33 13.12
N LEU A 321 -5.72 21.51 14.44
CA LEU A 321 -4.80 22.49 15.01
C LEU A 321 -3.34 22.18 14.66
N SER A 322 -2.97 20.89 14.72
CA SER A 322 -1.60 20.45 14.42
C SER A 322 -1.27 20.53 12.93
N SER A 323 -2.18 20.09 12.04
CA SER A 323 -1.91 20.02 10.59
C SER A 323 -1.84 21.40 9.94
N PHE A 324 -2.55 22.40 10.50
CA PHE A 324 -2.62 23.75 9.94
C PHE A 324 -2.01 24.82 10.86
N HIS A 325 -1.28 24.42 11.90
CA HIS A 325 -0.59 25.31 12.86
C HIS A 325 -1.50 26.42 13.43
N LEU A 326 -2.71 26.04 13.87
CA LEU A 326 -3.71 26.98 14.40
C LEU A 326 -3.65 27.07 15.92
N ALA A 327 -3.84 28.27 16.46
CA ALA A 327 -4.09 28.47 17.89
C ALA A 327 -5.48 27.93 18.28
N PRO A 328 -5.66 27.33 19.47
CA PRO A 328 -6.97 26.83 19.93
C PRO A 328 -8.09 27.87 19.96
N ALA A 329 -7.75 29.17 20.11
CA ALA A 329 -8.70 30.28 20.07
C ALA A 329 -9.27 30.53 18.66
N ASN A 330 -8.50 30.24 17.60
CA ASN A 330 -8.88 30.51 16.21
C ASN A 330 -9.82 29.44 15.64
N TYR A 331 -9.83 28.26 16.24
CA TYR A 331 -10.80 27.22 15.93
C TYR A 331 -11.18 26.47 17.19
N THR A 332 -12.36 26.76 17.73
CA THR A 332 -12.80 26.21 19.01
C THR A 332 -13.50 24.86 18.85
N LEU A 333 -13.55 24.08 19.94
CA LEU A 333 -14.23 22.79 19.94
C LEU A 333 -15.76 22.93 19.71
N THR A 334 -16.34 24.07 20.09
CA THR A 334 -17.75 24.43 19.80
C THR A 334 -17.98 24.65 18.31
N GLN A 335 -17.07 25.36 17.63
CA GLN A 335 -17.11 25.53 16.19
C GLN A 335 -16.99 24.17 15.47
N LEU A 336 -16.04 23.32 15.90
CA LEU A 336 -15.93 21.96 15.34
C LEU A 336 -17.22 21.16 15.52
N ARG A 337 -17.86 21.20 16.69
CA ARG A 337 -19.13 20.47 16.91
C ARG A 337 -20.24 20.99 16.00
N TYR A 338 -20.31 22.30 15.77
CA TYR A 338 -21.24 22.90 14.82
C TYR A 338 -20.97 22.42 13.39
N ASP A 339 -19.72 22.38 12.99
CA ASP A 339 -19.29 21.96 11.67
C ASP A 339 -19.53 20.47 11.41
N LEU A 340 -19.23 19.60 12.39
CA LEU A 340 -19.56 18.17 12.33
C LEU A 340 -21.07 17.94 12.23
N ARG A 341 -21.89 18.72 12.94
CA ARG A 341 -23.35 18.65 12.85
C ARG A 341 -23.83 19.04 11.46
N LYS A 342 -23.22 20.07 10.87
CA LYS A 342 -23.50 20.49 9.49
C LYS A 342 -23.16 19.37 8.50
N LEU A 343 -21.96 18.81 8.55
CA LEU A 343 -21.56 17.69 7.68
C LEU A 343 -22.49 16.47 7.84
N LYS A 344 -22.89 16.15 9.07
CA LYS A 344 -23.81 15.05 9.36
C LYS A 344 -25.19 15.29 8.75
N ALA A 345 -25.74 16.50 8.91
CA ALA A 345 -27.05 16.84 8.38
C ALA A 345 -27.09 16.76 6.84
N HIS A 346 -25.98 17.13 6.17
CA HIS A 346 -25.81 16.96 4.72
C HIS A 346 -25.54 15.52 4.27
N GLY A 347 -25.53 14.56 5.21
CA GLY A 347 -25.28 13.15 4.95
C GLY A 347 -23.83 12.84 4.55
N LEU A 348 -22.89 13.76 4.82
CA LEU A 348 -21.46 13.57 4.51
C LEU A 348 -20.73 12.81 5.62
N LEU A 349 -21.32 12.75 6.80
CA LEU A 349 -20.68 12.22 7.99
C LEU A 349 -21.69 11.40 8.78
N GLU A 350 -21.26 10.25 9.28
CA GLU A 350 -22.07 9.39 10.13
C GLU A 350 -21.37 9.12 11.46
N ARG A 351 -22.15 8.76 12.47
CA ARG A 351 -21.67 8.46 13.81
C ARG A 351 -21.64 6.95 14.01
N ASP A 352 -20.54 6.46 14.56
CA ASP A 352 -20.31 5.04 14.82
C ASP A 352 -21.08 4.56 16.08
N GLY A 353 -22.32 4.10 15.85
CA GLY A 353 -23.18 3.48 16.86
C GLY A 353 -23.29 4.28 18.17
N ARG A 354 -23.05 3.61 19.30
CA ARG A 354 -23.12 4.21 20.65
C ARG A 354 -21.96 5.17 20.97
N ARG A 355 -20.87 5.18 20.18
CA ARG A 355 -19.67 5.99 20.47
C ARG A 355 -19.77 7.37 19.83
N TYR A 356 -19.20 8.40 20.47
CA TYR A 356 -19.06 9.74 19.88
C TYR A 356 -17.87 9.78 18.90
N ALA A 357 -17.90 8.89 17.91
CA ALA A 357 -16.90 8.79 16.86
C ALA A 357 -17.56 8.99 15.50
N TYR A 358 -16.89 9.73 14.63
CA TYR A 358 -17.41 10.14 13.33
C TYR A 358 -16.58 9.55 12.20
N ARG A 359 -17.25 9.21 11.10
CA ARG A 359 -16.60 8.78 9.85
C ARG A 359 -17.30 9.40 8.65
N LEU A 360 -16.56 9.62 7.56
CA LEU A 360 -17.16 10.04 6.29
C LEU A 360 -18.02 8.91 5.74
N THR A 361 -19.20 9.26 5.25
CA THR A 361 -20.01 8.34 4.43
C THR A 361 -19.39 8.22 3.04
N ALA A 362 -19.83 7.27 2.20
CA ALA A 362 -19.38 7.21 0.80
C ALA A 362 -19.63 8.54 0.05
N LYS A 363 -20.79 9.18 0.30
CA LYS A 363 -21.11 10.53 -0.21
C LYS A 363 -20.13 11.58 0.34
N GLY A 364 -19.83 11.51 1.64
CA GLY A 364 -18.88 12.36 2.33
C GLY A 364 -17.48 12.31 1.75
N THR A 365 -16.96 11.11 1.49
CA THR A 365 -15.64 10.92 0.89
C THR A 365 -15.57 11.57 -0.48
N ARG A 366 -16.56 11.32 -1.36
CA ARG A 366 -16.60 11.93 -2.69
C ARG A 366 -16.71 13.46 -2.63
N ALA A 367 -17.60 13.98 -1.78
CA ALA A 367 -17.78 15.43 -1.61
C ALA A 367 -16.52 16.09 -1.04
N ALA A 368 -15.92 15.54 0.00
CA ALA A 368 -14.69 16.06 0.58
C ALA A 368 -13.54 16.03 -0.44
N LEU A 369 -13.40 14.92 -1.20
CA LEU A 369 -12.37 14.81 -2.25
C LEU A 369 -12.57 15.90 -3.31
N LEU A 370 -13.81 16.08 -3.78
CA LEU A 370 -14.16 17.12 -4.73
C LEU A 370 -13.78 18.52 -4.22
N PHE A 371 -14.21 18.88 -3.01
CA PHE A 371 -13.99 20.22 -2.45
C PHE A 371 -12.50 20.52 -2.26
N VAL A 372 -11.74 19.58 -1.70
CA VAL A 372 -10.32 19.77 -1.45
C VAL A 372 -9.52 19.77 -2.75
N LEU A 373 -9.80 18.86 -3.69
CA LEU A 373 -9.10 18.85 -4.98
C LEU A 373 -9.43 20.08 -5.84
N PHE A 374 -10.69 20.50 -5.87
CA PHE A 374 -11.09 21.72 -6.56
C PHE A 374 -10.37 22.95 -5.98
N HIS A 375 -10.31 23.06 -4.65
CA HIS A 375 -9.62 24.17 -4.01
C HIS A 375 -8.10 24.12 -4.21
N GLN A 376 -7.45 22.97 -4.01
CA GLN A 376 -5.99 22.84 -4.09
C GLN A 376 -5.45 22.85 -5.52
N ARG A 377 -6.18 22.29 -6.48
CA ARG A 377 -5.71 22.17 -7.88
C ARG A 377 -6.28 23.26 -8.78
N VAL A 378 -7.52 23.69 -8.61
CA VAL A 378 -8.12 24.66 -9.53
C VAL A 378 -8.09 26.05 -8.93
N CYS A 379 -8.78 26.28 -7.81
CA CYS A 379 -8.93 27.64 -7.28
C CYS A 379 -7.62 28.23 -6.75
N GLY A 380 -6.83 27.47 -5.98
CA GLY A 380 -5.60 27.97 -5.37
C GLY A 380 -4.58 28.46 -6.40
N PRO A 381 -4.17 27.61 -7.38
CA PRO A 381 -3.23 28.01 -8.41
C PRO A 381 -3.73 29.15 -9.29
N LEU A 382 -4.99 29.11 -9.76
CA LEU A 382 -5.55 30.17 -10.59
C LEU A 382 -5.72 31.49 -9.81
N ALA A 383 -6.19 31.45 -8.57
CA ALA A 383 -6.32 32.66 -7.75
C ALA A 383 -4.96 33.26 -7.39
N HIS A 384 -3.95 32.42 -7.12
CA HIS A 384 -2.59 32.90 -6.90
C HIS A 384 -2.04 33.57 -8.17
N SER A 385 -2.24 32.95 -9.34
CA SER A 385 -1.84 33.51 -10.63
C SER A 385 -2.52 34.86 -10.91
N LEU A 386 -3.85 34.91 -10.79
CA LEU A 386 -4.65 36.08 -11.16
C LEU A 386 -4.52 37.24 -10.18
N PHE A 387 -4.41 36.98 -8.87
CA PHE A 387 -4.54 38.02 -7.83
C PHE A 387 -3.28 38.25 -6.99
N GLN A 388 -2.29 37.36 -7.01
CA GLN A 388 -1.07 37.53 -6.20
C GLN A 388 0.18 37.68 -7.06
N ARG A 389 0.47 36.71 -7.93
CA ARG A 389 1.66 36.71 -8.77
C ARG A 389 1.43 35.88 -10.03
N ARG A 390 1.42 36.56 -11.18
CA ARG A 390 1.38 35.89 -12.48
C ARG A 390 2.70 35.18 -12.77
N PRO A 391 2.67 33.92 -13.24
CA PRO A 391 3.86 33.25 -13.77
C PRO A 391 4.45 34.06 -14.93
N THR A 392 5.75 34.29 -14.91
CA THR A 392 6.42 35.02 -15.99
C THR A 392 6.33 34.20 -17.29
N HIS A 393 5.82 34.82 -18.37
CA HIS A 393 5.64 34.16 -19.67
C HIS A 393 6.95 33.67 -20.31
N THR A 394 8.09 34.13 -19.81
CA THR A 394 9.42 33.84 -20.35
C THR A 394 9.98 32.48 -19.95
N ALA A 395 9.52 31.86 -18.86
CA ALA A 395 10.01 30.55 -18.42
C ALA A 395 9.15 29.43 -19.03
N ALA A 396 9.75 28.43 -19.70
CA ALA A 396 9.00 27.28 -20.20
C ALA A 396 8.30 26.53 -19.04
N PRO A 397 7.05 26.06 -19.21
CA PRO A 397 6.36 25.32 -18.15
C PRO A 397 7.13 24.03 -17.86
N LEU A 398 7.41 23.78 -16.58
CA LEU A 398 8.20 22.62 -16.14
C LEU A 398 7.40 21.31 -16.20
N SER A 399 6.08 21.40 -16.39
CA SER A 399 5.18 20.25 -16.50
C SER A 399 4.00 20.51 -17.43
N LYS A 400 3.41 19.43 -17.95
CA LYS A 400 2.16 19.49 -18.74
C LYS A 400 1.00 20.15 -17.96
N LEU A 401 0.99 19.99 -16.63
CA LEU A 401 0.00 20.58 -15.75
C LEU A 401 0.16 22.10 -15.65
N GLU A 402 1.39 22.59 -15.49
CA GLU A 402 1.69 24.01 -15.48
C GLU A 402 1.34 24.66 -16.83
N ALA A 403 1.63 23.98 -17.95
CA ALA A 403 1.22 24.41 -19.27
C ALA A 403 -0.31 24.49 -19.44
N ALA A 404 -1.07 23.60 -18.78
CA ALA A 404 -2.52 23.64 -18.77
C ALA A 404 -3.07 24.82 -17.96
N TYR A 405 -2.51 25.10 -16.76
CA TYR A 405 -2.92 26.28 -15.98
C TYR A 405 -2.65 27.58 -16.72
N ARG A 406 -1.49 27.74 -17.36
CA ARG A 406 -1.18 28.93 -18.14
C ARG A 406 -2.13 29.14 -19.32
N ARG A 407 -2.55 28.05 -19.98
CA ARG A 407 -3.57 28.13 -21.04
C ARG A 407 -4.94 28.55 -20.48
N ALA A 408 -5.31 28.04 -19.30
CA ALA A 408 -6.54 28.45 -18.63
C ALA A 408 -6.50 29.93 -18.24
N ASP A 409 -5.41 30.41 -17.63
CA ASP A 409 -5.21 31.83 -17.30
C ASP A 409 -5.30 32.71 -18.54
N HIS A 410 -4.62 32.34 -19.64
CA HIS A 410 -4.67 33.10 -20.89
C HIS A 410 -6.09 33.16 -21.47
N SER A 411 -6.83 32.04 -21.42
CA SER A 411 -8.22 32.00 -21.89
C SER A 411 -9.14 32.85 -21.02
N ILE A 412 -8.93 32.86 -19.70
CA ILE A 412 -9.67 33.73 -18.76
C ILE A 412 -9.37 35.20 -19.06
N ASP A 413 -8.11 35.56 -19.28
CA ASP A 413 -7.72 36.93 -19.64
C ASP A 413 -8.35 37.37 -20.96
N GLN A 414 -8.38 36.50 -21.98
CA GLN A 414 -9.08 36.78 -23.25
C GLN A 414 -10.57 37.05 -23.02
N VAL A 415 -11.24 36.26 -22.19
CA VAL A 415 -12.65 36.47 -21.85
C VAL A 415 -12.84 37.80 -21.10
N ILE A 416 -11.96 38.14 -20.15
CA ILE A 416 -12.02 39.41 -19.43
C ILE A 416 -11.84 40.60 -20.40
N GLN A 417 -10.89 40.50 -21.33
CA GLN A 417 -10.66 41.52 -22.35
C GLN A 417 -11.87 41.67 -23.29
N LEU A 418 -12.47 40.56 -23.72
CA LEU A 418 -13.67 40.57 -24.55
C LEU A 418 -14.92 41.11 -23.82
N LEU A 419 -14.99 40.95 -22.50
CA LEU A 419 -16.07 41.53 -21.68
C LEU A 419 -15.85 43.00 -21.33
N ALA A 420 -14.61 43.49 -21.45
CA ALA A 420 -14.25 44.89 -21.21
C ALA A 420 -14.25 45.75 -22.47
N ALA A 421 -14.28 45.13 -23.65
CA ALA A 421 -14.52 45.75 -24.95
C ALA A 421 -16.02 45.89 -25.20
#